data_AF-A0A842B3N9-F1
#
_entry.id   AF-A0A842B3N9-F1
#
_cell.length_a   1.000
_cell.length_b   1.000
_cell.length_c   1.000
_cell.angle_alpha   90.00
_cell.angle_beta   90.00
_cell.angle_gamma   90.00
#
_symmetry.space_group_name_H-M   'P 1'
#
loop_
_entity.id
_entity.type
_entity.pdbx_description
1 polymer ?
#
loop_
_entity_poly.entity_id
_entity_poly.type
_entity_poly.pdbx_seq_one_letter_code
_entity_poly.pdbx_strand_id
1 'polypeptide(L)'
;MYRQTVTNEFLLEEVKKVANQLGRPPVGGTEFQYRYLAGQRFGSWSHFLEEAGLSMHADLEEGAEIRSKYIETVHKIVNVLDRVPRSSDFEDIREVNYYFRSLSGLFEAAGLEEKSNGNWSTKFINE
;
A
#
# COMPACT_ATOMS: atom_id res chain seq x y z
N MET A 1 9.57 -25.00 29.71
CA MET A 1 8.95 -24.28 28.58
C MET A 1 10.00 -23.36 27.97
N TYR A 2 10.53 -23.68 26.78
CA TYR A 2 11.47 -22.79 26.11
C TYR A 2 10.69 -21.58 25.57
N ARG A 3 10.94 -20.39 26.12
CA ARG A 3 10.58 -19.15 25.41
C ARG A 3 11.45 -19.13 24.17
N GLN A 4 10.86 -19.35 22.99
CA GLN A 4 11.57 -19.17 21.74
C GLN A 4 11.94 -17.69 21.66
N THR A 5 13.22 -17.39 21.88
CA THR A 5 13.77 -16.05 21.74
C THR A 5 13.72 -15.69 20.27
N VAL A 6 12.83 -14.76 19.93
CA VAL A 6 12.76 -14.15 18.60
C VAL A 6 14.07 -13.42 18.36
N THR A 7 14.87 -13.86 17.38
CA THR A 7 16.14 -13.22 16.99
C THR A 7 15.90 -12.13 15.95
N ASN A 8 16.92 -11.32 15.67
CA ASN A 8 16.81 -10.26 14.65
C ASN A 8 16.75 -10.85 13.25
N GLU A 9 17.52 -11.90 13.00
CA GLU A 9 17.55 -12.65 11.74
C GLU A 9 16.18 -13.26 11.45
N PHE A 10 15.55 -13.86 12.48
CA PHE A 10 14.20 -14.39 12.35
C PHE A 10 13.19 -13.30 11.97
N LEU A 11 13.28 -12.10 12.55
CA LEU A 11 12.39 -11.00 12.20
C LEU A 11 12.55 -10.61 10.73
N LEU A 12 13.79 -10.48 10.24
CA LEU A 12 14.11 -10.11 8.86
C LEU A 12 13.65 -11.18 7.85
N GLU A 13 13.81 -12.46 8.17
CA GLU A 13 13.33 -13.55 7.32
C GLU A 13 11.80 -13.63 7.31
N GLU A 14 11.17 -13.50 8.48
CA GLU A 14 9.72 -13.61 8.60
C GLU A 14 9.01 -12.44 7.90
N VAL A 15 9.54 -11.22 7.99
CA VAL A 15 8.92 -10.07 7.28
C VAL A 15 9.02 -10.23 5.76
N LYS A 16 10.13 -10.78 5.24
CA LYS A 16 10.29 -11.09 3.81
C LYS A 16 9.30 -12.16 3.36
N LYS A 17 9.11 -13.20 4.18
CA LYS A 17 8.14 -14.27 3.91
C LYS A 17 6.71 -13.73 3.88
N VAL A 18 6.33 -12.92 4.85
CA VAL A 18 5.02 -12.26 4.88
C VAL A 18 4.87 -11.33 3.67
N ALA A 19 5.91 -10.57 3.31
CA ALA A 19 5.87 -9.71 2.14
C ALA A 19 5.62 -10.48 0.84
N ASN A 20 6.31 -11.61 0.65
CA ASN A 20 6.10 -12.49 -0.51
C ASN A 20 4.68 -13.09 -0.56
N GLN A 21 4.08 -13.39 0.59
CA GLN A 21 2.72 -13.91 0.65
C GLN A 21 1.67 -12.86 0.31
N LEU A 22 1.90 -11.61 0.71
CA LEU A 22 1.02 -10.48 0.45
C LEU A 22 1.25 -9.85 -0.93
N GLY A 23 2.38 -10.14 -1.59
CA GLY A 23 2.82 -9.43 -2.80
C GLY A 23 3.31 -8.00 -2.53
N ARG A 24 3.37 -7.59 -1.25
CA ARG A 24 3.79 -6.28 -0.77
C ARG A 24 4.29 -6.37 0.68
N PRO A 25 5.09 -5.41 1.16
CA PRO A 25 5.48 -5.33 2.57
C PRO A 25 4.25 -5.22 3.50
N PRO A 26 4.31 -5.84 4.69
CA PRO A 26 3.25 -5.70 5.67
C PRO A 26 3.18 -4.26 6.20
N VAL A 27 1.97 -3.72 6.34
CA VAL A 27 1.77 -2.31 6.74
C VAL A 27 1.53 -2.15 8.24
N GLY A 28 1.22 -3.24 8.96
CA GLY A 28 0.73 -3.16 10.32
C GLY A 28 0.89 -4.43 11.15
N GLY A 29 0.61 -4.30 12.45
CA GLY A 29 0.73 -5.40 13.41
C GLY A 29 -0.24 -6.56 13.18
N THR A 30 -1.33 -6.32 12.43
CA THR A 30 -2.30 -7.34 12.02
C THR A 30 -1.74 -8.28 10.96
N GLU A 31 -0.81 -7.80 10.13
CA GLU A 31 -0.15 -8.58 9.08
C GLU A 31 1.19 -9.14 9.56
N PHE A 32 1.86 -8.41 10.46
CA PHE A 32 3.12 -8.82 11.06
C PHE A 32 3.10 -8.65 12.58
N GLN A 33 2.84 -9.74 13.29
CA GLN A 33 2.67 -9.76 14.75
C GLN A 33 3.87 -9.17 15.52
N TYR A 34 5.06 -9.19 14.95
CA TYR A 34 6.27 -8.67 15.58
C TYR A 34 6.58 -7.20 15.25
N ARG A 35 5.64 -6.47 14.62
CA ARG A 35 5.87 -5.06 14.21
C ARG A 35 6.43 -4.19 15.32
N TYR A 36 5.84 -4.26 16.51
CA TYR A 36 6.31 -3.46 17.64
C TYR A 36 7.72 -3.87 18.10
N LEU A 37 7.97 -5.18 18.22
CA LEU A 37 9.27 -5.71 18.61
C LEU A 37 10.37 -5.33 17.60
N ALA A 38 10.08 -5.46 16.30
CA ALA A 38 10.98 -5.08 15.23
C ALA A 38 11.30 -3.58 15.28
N GLY A 39 10.28 -2.72 15.38
CA GLY A 39 10.50 -1.27 15.51
C GLY A 39 11.32 -0.89 16.75
N GLN A 40 11.14 -1.57 17.88
CA GLN A 40 11.95 -1.33 19.08
C GLN A 40 13.42 -1.72 18.90
N ARG A 41 13.69 -2.83 18.20
CA ARG A 41 15.07 -3.36 18.05
C ARG A 41 15.87 -2.68 16.96
N PHE A 42 15.21 -2.27 15.89
CA PHE A 42 15.80 -1.60 14.74
C PHE A 42 15.53 -0.09 14.77
N GLY A 43 15.11 0.47 15.92
CA GLY A 43 14.85 1.91 16.10
C GLY A 43 13.54 2.42 15.48
N SER A 44 13.12 1.89 14.32
CA SER A 44 11.81 2.18 13.73
C SER A 44 11.32 1.07 12.81
N TRP A 45 10.02 1.08 12.49
CA TRP A 45 9.44 0.13 11.54
C TRP A 45 9.97 0.33 10.12
N SER A 46 10.16 1.59 9.69
CA SER A 46 10.72 1.89 8.37
C SER A 46 12.15 1.39 8.25
N HIS A 47 12.99 1.65 9.27
CA HIS A 47 14.37 1.18 9.27
C HIS A 47 14.46 -0.35 9.27
N PHE A 48 13.58 -1.02 10.01
CA PHE A 48 13.48 -2.48 9.96
C PHE A 48 13.14 -3.02 8.56
N LEU A 49 12.21 -2.38 7.84
CA LEU A 49 11.88 -2.78 6.47
C LEU A 49 13.06 -2.54 5.53
N GLU A 50 13.75 -1.41 5.65
CA GLU A 50 14.96 -1.08 4.88
C GLU A 50 16.07 -2.14 5.08
N GLU A 51 16.31 -2.56 6.33
CA GLU A 51 17.25 -3.64 6.66
C GLU A 51 16.81 -4.99 6.07
N ALA A 52 15.51 -5.19 5.86
CA ALA A 52 14.96 -6.34 5.14
C ALA A 52 14.98 -6.17 3.62
N GLY A 53 15.49 -5.05 3.08
CA GLY A 53 15.44 -4.73 1.65
C GLY A 53 14.03 -4.47 1.12
N LEU A 54 13.12 -4.04 2.00
CA LEU A 54 11.73 -3.68 1.70
C LEU A 54 11.52 -2.19 1.92
N SER A 55 10.53 -1.62 1.23
CA SER A 55 10.12 -0.21 1.41
C SER A 55 8.70 -0.11 1.97
N MET A 56 8.38 0.98 2.65
CA MET A 56 6.98 1.23 3.09
C MET A 56 6.04 1.58 1.94
N HIS A 57 6.59 2.02 0.81
CA HIS A 57 5.85 2.40 -0.39
C HIS A 57 6.58 1.86 -1.62
N ALA A 58 5.82 1.45 -2.63
CA ALA A 58 6.41 1.05 -3.89
C ALA A 58 7.03 2.27 -4.59
N ASP A 59 8.12 2.03 -5.30
CA ASP A 59 8.70 3.00 -6.21
C ASP A 59 7.79 3.17 -7.44
N LEU A 60 8.00 4.22 -8.24
CA LEU A 60 7.16 4.46 -9.43
C LEU A 60 7.30 3.34 -10.48
N GLU A 61 8.48 2.72 -10.56
CA GLU A 61 8.77 1.61 -11.48
C GLU A 61 8.29 0.27 -10.93
N GLU A 62 8.24 0.13 -9.60
CA GLU A 62 7.80 -1.10 -8.95
C GLU A 62 6.28 -1.25 -9.06
N GLY A 63 5.84 -2.39 -9.61
CA GLY A 63 4.42 -2.69 -9.77
C GLY A 63 3.69 -1.76 -10.73
N ALA A 64 4.35 -1.29 -11.79
CA ALA A 64 3.72 -0.52 -12.86
C ALA A 64 2.43 -1.18 -13.40
N GLU A 65 2.44 -2.50 -13.60
CA GLU A 65 1.26 -3.27 -14.01
C GLU A 65 0.11 -3.18 -13.00
N ILE A 66 0.42 -3.24 -11.70
CA ILE A 66 -0.56 -3.13 -10.62
C ILE A 66 -1.12 -1.71 -10.55
N ARG A 67 -0.26 -0.69 -10.71
CA ARG A 67 -0.68 0.71 -10.79
C ARG A 67 -1.65 0.92 -11.95
N SER A 68 -1.32 0.43 -13.14
CA SER A 68 -2.19 0.51 -14.32
C SER A 68 -3.54 -0.16 -14.08
N LYS A 69 -3.56 -1.35 -13.47
CA LYS A 69 -4.80 -2.06 -13.11
C LYS A 69 -5.71 -1.23 -12.20
N TYR A 70 -5.15 -0.55 -11.21
CA TYR A 70 -5.94 0.30 -10.32
C TYR A 70 -6.45 1.57 -11.02
N ILE A 71 -5.63 2.20 -11.86
CA ILE A 71 -6.06 3.34 -12.67
C ILE A 71 -7.22 2.95 -13.60
N GLU A 72 -7.12 1.81 -14.28
CA GLU A 72 -8.19 1.28 -15.13
C GLU A 72 -9.47 1.01 -14.31
N THR A 73 -9.32 0.50 -13.09
CA THR A 73 -10.45 0.29 -12.18
C THR A 73 -11.16 1.61 -11.84
N VAL A 74 -10.40 2.67 -11.58
CA VAL A 74 -10.96 4.02 -11.37
C VAL A 74 -11.74 4.48 -12.61
N HIS A 75 -11.14 4.37 -13.79
CA HIS A 75 -11.77 4.74 -15.06
C HIS A 75 -13.07 3.96 -15.28
N LYS A 76 -13.06 2.65 -15.02
CA LYS A 76 -14.25 1.81 -15.14
C LYS A 76 -15.37 2.25 -14.20
N ILE A 77 -15.06 2.52 -12.94
CA ILE A 77 -16.07 2.94 -11.96
C ILE A 77 -16.66 4.29 -12.35
N VAL A 78 -15.83 5.25 -12.75
CA VAL A 78 -16.28 6.58 -13.17
C VAL A 78 -17.13 6.50 -14.43
N ASN A 79 -16.66 5.82 -15.47
CA ASN A 79 -17.33 5.80 -16.77
C ASN A 79 -18.58 4.90 -16.80
N VAL A 80 -18.62 3.84 -15.98
CA VAL A 80 -19.74 2.87 -15.98
C VAL A 80 -20.74 3.16 -14.87
N LEU A 81 -20.27 3.55 -13.68
CA LEU A 81 -21.12 3.74 -12.50
C LEU A 81 -21.39 5.22 -12.19
N ASP A 82 -20.80 6.15 -12.95
CA ASP A 82 -20.94 7.61 -12.81
C ASP A 82 -20.75 8.10 -11.37
N ARG A 83 -19.69 7.58 -10.72
CA ARG A 83 -19.32 7.98 -9.36
C ARG A 83 -17.82 7.86 -9.13
N VAL A 84 -17.33 8.58 -8.14
CA VAL A 84 -15.96 8.40 -7.65
C VAL A 84 -15.83 7.07 -6.90
N PRO A 85 -14.73 6.32 -7.10
CA PRO A 85 -14.44 5.12 -6.32
C PRO A 85 -14.34 5.41 -4.81
N ARG A 86 -14.62 4.38 -4.00
CA ARG A 86 -14.51 4.37 -2.54
C ARG A 86 -13.54 3.28 -2.13
N SER A 87 -13.07 3.32 -0.88
CA SER A 87 -12.19 2.27 -0.36
C SER A 87 -12.77 0.86 -0.48
N SER A 88 -14.10 0.71 -0.39
CA SER A 88 -14.81 -0.56 -0.54
C SER A 88 -14.83 -1.11 -1.97
N ASP A 89 -14.44 -0.33 -2.98
CA ASP A 89 -14.36 -0.79 -4.37
C ASP A 89 -13.07 -1.56 -4.67
N PHE A 90 -12.13 -1.58 -3.73
CA PHE A 90 -10.84 -2.26 -3.85
C PHE A 90 -10.78 -3.43 -2.87
N GLU A 91 -10.30 -4.58 -3.34
CA GLU A 91 -10.17 -5.79 -2.51
C GLU A 91 -9.24 -5.57 -1.31
N ASP A 92 -8.11 -4.90 -1.55
CA ASP A 92 -7.19 -4.48 -0.50
C ASP A 92 -6.79 -3.01 -0.66
N ILE A 93 -7.40 -2.16 0.15
CA ILE A 93 -7.06 -0.73 0.22
C ILE A 93 -5.60 -0.49 0.65
N ARG A 94 -4.96 -1.45 1.31
CA ARG A 94 -3.55 -1.33 1.73
C ARG A 94 -2.61 -1.49 0.54
N GLU A 95 -2.96 -2.31 -0.44
CA GLU A 95 -2.21 -2.42 -1.71
C GLU A 95 -2.31 -1.11 -2.49
N VAL A 96 -3.49 -0.49 -2.56
CA VAL A 96 -3.65 0.86 -3.12
C VAL A 96 -2.76 1.87 -2.41
N ASN A 97 -2.78 1.90 -1.07
CA ASN A 97 -1.92 2.81 -0.30
C ASN A 97 -0.43 2.50 -0.45
N TYR A 98 -0.05 1.26 -0.71
CA TYR A 98 1.34 0.88 -0.95
C TYR A 98 1.85 1.47 -2.27
N TYR A 99 1.08 1.36 -3.35
CA TYR A 99 1.47 1.87 -4.67
C TYR A 99 1.23 3.37 -4.88
N PHE A 100 0.20 3.94 -4.25
CA PHE A 100 -0.23 5.31 -4.50
C PHE A 100 -0.10 6.23 -3.28
N ARG A 101 0.41 5.72 -2.15
CA ARG A 101 0.50 6.39 -0.83
C ARG A 101 -0.87 6.64 -0.18
N SER A 102 -1.89 6.94 -0.98
CA SER A 102 -3.25 7.18 -0.56
C SER A 102 -4.23 6.90 -1.69
N LEU A 103 -5.52 6.81 -1.34
CA LEU A 103 -6.59 6.75 -2.34
C LEU A 103 -6.67 8.02 -3.19
N SER A 104 -6.40 9.19 -2.61
CA SER A 104 -6.28 10.45 -3.36
C SER A 104 -5.16 10.41 -4.39
N GLY A 105 -4.00 9.84 -4.02
CA GLY A 105 -2.87 9.68 -4.93
C GLY A 105 -3.20 8.75 -6.12
N LEU A 106 -4.09 7.77 -5.93
CA LEU A 106 -4.63 6.97 -7.03
C LEU A 106 -5.52 7.82 -7.95
N PHE A 107 -6.36 8.69 -7.39
CA PHE A 107 -7.23 9.57 -8.17
C PHE A 107 -6.44 10.60 -8.98
N GLU A 108 -5.41 11.19 -8.39
CA GLU A 108 -4.45 12.06 -9.08
C GLU A 108 -3.78 11.30 -10.24
N ALA A 109 -3.27 10.09 -9.98
CA ALA A 109 -2.63 9.27 -11.00
C ALA A 109 -3.59 8.84 -12.12
N ALA A 110 -4.89 8.67 -11.80
CA ALA A 110 -5.94 8.39 -12.77
C ALA A 110 -6.40 9.64 -13.54
N GLY A 111 -5.95 10.84 -13.14
CA GLY A 111 -6.28 12.12 -13.76
C GLY A 111 -7.63 12.68 -13.38
N LEU A 112 -8.20 12.30 -12.22
CA LEU A 112 -9.47 12.87 -11.75
C LEU A 112 -9.30 14.33 -11.31
N GLU A 113 -10.34 15.14 -11.51
CA GLU A 113 -10.36 16.53 -11.06
C GLU A 113 -10.66 16.61 -9.55
N GLU A 114 -9.75 17.21 -8.78
CA GLU A 114 -10.01 17.60 -7.39
C GLU A 114 -10.72 18.97 -7.35
N LYS A 115 -11.85 19.04 -6.65
CA LYS A 115 -12.60 20.28 -6.47
C LYS A 115 -12.00 21.11 -5.34
N SER A 116 -12.25 22.41 -5.36
CA SER A 116 -11.78 23.35 -4.32
C SER A 116 -12.25 23.04 -2.89
N ASN A 117 -13.26 22.19 -2.73
CA ASN A 117 -13.76 21.72 -1.43
C ASN A 117 -13.12 20.39 -0.97
N GLY A 118 -12.10 19.89 -1.66
CA GLY A 118 -11.39 18.64 -1.36
C GLY A 118 -12.12 17.36 -1.79
N ASN A 119 -13.26 17.48 -2.48
CA ASN A 119 -13.96 16.33 -3.06
C ASN A 119 -13.52 16.09 -4.50
N TRP A 120 -13.58 14.84 -4.94
CA TRP A 120 -13.25 14.45 -6.30
C TRP A 120 -14.46 14.56 -7.24
N SER A 121 -14.19 14.91 -8.49
CA SER A 121 -15.14 14.95 -9.60
C SER A 121 -15.18 13.60 -10.32
N THR A 122 -16.24 13.34 -11.08
CA THR A 122 -16.25 12.26 -12.09
C THR A 122 -15.61 12.71 -13.41
N LYS A 123 -15.15 13.97 -13.50
CA LYS A 123 -14.43 14.51 -14.65
C LYS A 123 -12.94 14.22 -14.56
N PHE A 124 -12.33 13.99 -15.71
CA PHE A 124 -10.88 13.90 -15.85
C PHE A 124 -10.30 15.25 -16.27
N ILE A 125 -9.10 15.60 -15.78
CA ILE A 125 -8.43 16.89 -16.04
C ILE A 125 -8.11 17.09 -17.54
N ASN A 126 -8.09 16.00 -18.32
CA ASN A 126 -7.72 15.99 -19.74
C ASN A 126 -8.92 15.78 -20.70
N GLU A 127 -10.16 15.87 -20.22
CA GLU A 127 -11.40 15.85 -21.02
C GLU A 127 -12.02 17.26 -21.16
#